data_AF-A0AAV3ZX51-F1
#
_entry.id   AF-A0AAV3ZX51-F1
#
_cell.length_a   1.000
_cell.length_b   1.000
_cell.length_c   1.000
_cell.angle_alpha   90.00
_cell.angle_beta   90.00
_cell.angle_gamma   90.00
#
_symmetry.space_group_name_H-M   'P 1'
#
loop_
_entity.id
_entity.type
_entity.pdbx_description
1 polymer ?
#
loop_
_entity_poly.entity_id
_entity_poly.type
_entity_poly.pdbx_seq_one_letter_code
_entity_poly.pdbx_strand_id
1 'polypeptide(L)'
;MNWGDSQERAYNSLKVAVTSKPVLQLPDVNKRFVLRTDASDRGLGAALMQENEGTLFPVAYASKKLTDRERKYSVTEREALAIVWGVKKCSLYLYGTVFTLQTDHGALQFLNAAKFDSPRIMRWALALQVYNFDVQYIKGSENVGTDYLSKIE
;
A
#
# COMPACT_ATOMS: atom_id res chain seq x y z
N MET A 1 22.84 18.41 -3.59
CA MET A 1 21.59 17.72 -3.98
C MET A 1 21.64 17.59 -5.48
N ASN A 2 21.86 16.38 -6.00
CA ASN A 2 21.96 16.17 -7.43
C ASN A 2 20.66 15.53 -7.92
N TRP A 3 20.04 16.18 -8.90
CA TRP A 3 18.90 15.63 -9.62
C TRP A 3 19.40 14.55 -10.59
N GLY A 4 18.97 13.31 -10.39
CA GLY A 4 19.31 12.16 -11.23
C GLY A 4 18.07 11.32 -11.55
N ASP A 5 18.30 10.13 -12.10
CA ASP A 5 17.23 9.28 -12.65
C ASP A 5 16.20 8.82 -11.61
N SER A 6 16.56 8.78 -10.32
CA SER A 6 15.60 8.47 -9.24
C SER A 6 14.69 9.66 -8.95
N GLN A 7 15.24 10.88 -8.89
CA GLN A 7 14.48 12.12 -8.70
C GLN A 7 13.55 12.40 -9.89
N GLU A 8 14.05 12.22 -11.11
CA GLU A 8 13.27 12.40 -12.35
C GLU A 8 12.11 11.39 -12.41
N ARG A 9 12.34 10.13 -12.02
CA ARG A 9 11.27 9.12 -11.93
C ARG A 9 10.24 9.46 -10.86
N ALA A 10 10.66 9.86 -9.65
CA ALA A 10 9.73 10.23 -8.59
C ALA A 10 8.90 11.47 -8.96
N TYR A 11 9.54 12.48 -9.58
CA TYR A 11 8.88 13.68 -10.07
C TYR A 11 7.87 13.37 -11.18
N ASN A 12 8.26 12.58 -12.18
CA ASN A 12 7.35 12.19 -13.26
C ASN A 12 6.22 11.29 -12.75
N SER A 13 6.47 10.44 -11.77
CA SER A 13 5.43 9.59 -11.17
C SER A 13 4.43 10.40 -10.36
N LEU A 14 4.90 11.40 -9.58
CA LEU A 14 4.03 12.36 -8.90
C LEU A 14 3.25 13.20 -9.91
N LYS A 15 3.91 13.65 -10.97
CA LYS A 15 3.27 14.40 -12.06
C LYS A 15 2.17 13.55 -12.69
N VAL A 16 2.43 12.30 -13.05
CA VAL A 16 1.40 11.39 -13.58
C VAL A 16 0.28 11.19 -12.55
N ALA A 17 0.59 10.84 -11.31
CA ALA A 17 -0.42 10.61 -10.26
C ALA A 17 -1.33 11.82 -9.99
N VAL A 18 -0.84 13.05 -10.22
CA VAL A 18 -1.60 14.30 -9.99
C VAL A 18 -2.21 14.86 -11.28
N THR A 19 -1.71 14.47 -12.47
CA THR A 19 -2.11 15.07 -13.77
C THR A 19 -2.84 14.11 -14.72
N SER A 20 -2.73 12.79 -14.55
CA SER A 20 -3.48 11.84 -15.38
C SER A 20 -4.88 11.63 -14.80
N LYS A 21 -5.90 11.77 -15.65
CA LYS A 21 -7.25 11.33 -15.28
C LYS A 21 -7.19 9.82 -14.97
N PRO A 22 -7.77 9.39 -13.84
CA PRO A 22 -8.81 10.09 -13.11
C PRO A 22 -8.24 10.91 -11.97
N VAL A 23 -8.56 12.21 -12.00
CA VAL A 23 -8.65 13.04 -10.81
C VAL A 23 -9.39 12.22 -9.75
N LEU A 24 -8.84 12.13 -8.54
CA LEU A 24 -9.34 11.31 -7.44
C LEU A 24 -10.87 11.12 -7.52
N GLN A 25 -11.30 9.86 -7.63
CA GLN A 25 -12.72 9.56 -7.70
C GLN A 25 -13.34 9.72 -6.31
N LEU A 26 -14.53 10.33 -6.25
CA LEU A 26 -15.31 10.36 -5.02
C LEU A 26 -15.62 8.93 -4.57
N PRO A 27 -15.37 8.59 -3.30
CA PRO A 27 -15.61 7.25 -2.80
C PRO A 27 -17.10 6.92 -2.82
N ASP A 28 -17.45 5.74 -3.33
CA ASP A 28 -18.77 5.15 -3.17
C ASP A 28 -18.73 4.14 -2.04
N VAL A 29 -19.27 4.50 -0.87
CA VAL A 29 -19.23 3.64 0.34
C VAL A 29 -19.97 2.32 0.18
N ASN A 30 -20.79 2.15 -0.86
CA ASN A 30 -21.51 0.90 -1.15
C ASN A 30 -20.70 -0.05 -2.03
N LYS A 31 -19.57 0.40 -2.59
CA LYS A 31 -18.69 -0.41 -3.41
C LYS A 31 -17.47 -0.88 -2.62
N ARG A 32 -16.99 -2.07 -2.98
CA ARG A 32 -15.79 -2.64 -2.39
C ARG A 32 -14.56 -1.77 -2.69
N PHE A 33 -13.77 -1.49 -1.67
CA PHE A 33 -12.47 -0.84 -1.81
C PHE A 33 -11.38 -1.85 -2.15
N VAL A 34 -10.36 -1.38 -2.87
CA VAL A 34 -9.11 -2.09 -3.11
C VAL A 34 -7.98 -1.27 -2.52
N LEU A 35 -7.28 -1.81 -1.53
CA LEU A 35 -6.08 -1.21 -0.97
C LEU A 35 -4.85 -1.85 -1.61
N ARG A 36 -4.04 -1.05 -2.28
CA ARG A 36 -2.68 -1.43 -2.68
C ARG A 36 -1.69 -0.85 -1.70
N THR A 37 -0.67 -1.63 -1.35
CA THR A 37 0.45 -1.19 -0.51
C THR A 37 1.77 -1.60 -1.14
N ASP A 38 2.81 -0.82 -0.88
CA ASP A 38 4.18 -1.13 -1.31
C ASP A 38 5.19 -0.60 -0.29
N ALA A 39 6.32 -1.30 -0.14
CA ALA A 39 7.43 -0.87 0.70
C ALA A 39 8.73 -0.75 -0.10
N SER A 40 9.49 0.31 0.19
CA SER A 40 10.87 0.44 -0.28
C SER A 40 11.84 0.46 0.89
N ASP A 41 13.13 0.56 0.61
CA ASP A 41 14.16 0.75 1.64
C ASP A 41 14.02 2.10 2.38
N ARG A 42 13.20 3.03 1.87
CA ARG A 42 13.09 4.40 2.39
C ARG A 42 11.70 4.82 2.81
N GLY A 43 10.67 4.23 2.23
CA GLY A 43 9.30 4.69 2.40
C GLY A 43 8.26 3.61 2.21
N LEU A 44 7.05 3.94 2.63
CA LEU A 44 5.84 3.15 2.46
C LEU A 44 4.89 3.91 1.55
N GLY A 45 4.22 3.19 0.66
CA GLY A 45 3.17 3.70 -0.21
C GLY A 45 1.86 2.96 0.02
N ALA A 46 0.74 3.68 -0.08
CA ALA A 46 -0.59 3.11 -0.10
C ALA A 46 -1.47 3.85 -1.11
N ALA A 47 -2.26 3.10 -1.87
CA ALA A 47 -3.26 3.63 -2.79
C ALA A 47 -4.60 2.94 -2.51
N LEU A 48 -5.59 3.73 -2.11
CA LEU A 48 -6.96 3.28 -1.97
C LEU A 48 -7.65 3.51 -3.31
N MET A 49 -8.20 2.44 -3.87
CA MET A 49 -8.82 2.41 -5.18
C MET A 49 -10.25 1.88 -5.07
N GLN A 50 -11.08 2.19 -6.05
CA GLN A 50 -12.38 1.56 -6.26
C GLN A 50 -12.60 1.25 -7.72
N GLU A 51 -13.32 0.15 -7.96
CA GLU A 51 -13.71 -0.22 -9.32
C GLU A 51 -14.92 0.61 -9.76
N ASN A 52 -14.82 1.18 -10.94
CA ASN A 52 -15.92 1.82 -11.64
C ASN A 52 -15.90 1.38 -13.10
N GLU A 53 -17.01 0.84 -13.59
CA GLU A 53 -17.14 0.39 -15.00
C GLU A 53 -15.99 -0.53 -15.47
N GLY A 54 -15.54 -1.45 -14.60
CA GLY A 54 -14.47 -2.42 -14.91
C GLY A 54 -13.04 -1.86 -14.83
N THR A 55 -12.86 -0.60 -14.42
CA THR A 55 -11.54 0.03 -14.26
C THR A 55 -11.32 0.46 -12.81
N LEU A 56 -10.10 0.33 -12.29
CA LEU A 56 -9.75 0.79 -10.95
C LEU A 56 -9.36 2.27 -10.96
N PHE A 57 -10.05 3.06 -10.14
CA PHE A 57 -9.84 4.49 -9.98
C PHE A 57 -9.28 4.79 -8.59
N PRO A 58 -8.30 5.71 -8.47
CA PRO A 58 -7.79 6.11 -7.18
C PRO A 58 -8.79 6.98 -6.42
N VAL A 59 -9.04 6.63 -5.18
CA VAL A 59 -9.83 7.40 -4.20
C VAL A 59 -8.88 8.23 -3.32
N ALA A 60 -7.77 7.62 -2.89
CA ALA A 60 -6.79 8.29 -2.04
C ALA A 60 -5.39 7.69 -2.22
N TYR A 61 -4.38 8.54 -2.03
CA TYR A 61 -2.98 8.14 -1.97
C TYR A 61 -2.38 8.55 -0.63
N ALA A 62 -1.47 7.73 -0.11
CA ALA A 62 -0.69 8.07 1.07
C ALA A 62 0.74 7.57 0.92
N SER A 63 1.69 8.33 1.45
CA SER A 63 3.06 7.88 1.63
C SER A 63 3.60 8.28 3.01
N LYS A 64 4.59 7.52 3.49
CA LYS A 64 5.31 7.79 4.75
C LYS A 64 6.78 7.42 4.57
N LYS A 65 7.69 8.29 5.03
CA LYS A 65 9.11 7.92 5.15
C LYS A 65 9.33 6.97 6.32
N LEU A 66 10.17 5.97 6.13
CA LEU A 66 10.61 5.07 7.19
C LEU A 66 11.53 5.81 8.16
N THR A 67 11.40 5.52 9.45
CA THR A 67 12.36 5.92 10.48
C THR A 67 13.67 5.14 10.36
N ASP A 68 14.74 5.62 11.00
CA ASP A 68 16.03 4.90 11.06
C ASP A 68 15.91 3.44 11.52
N ARG A 69 14.96 3.17 12.43
CA ARG A 69 14.69 1.83 12.93
C ARG A 69 13.95 1.00 11.90
N GLU A 70 12.90 1.56 11.29
CA GLU A 70 12.09 0.86 10.28
C GLU A 70 12.89 0.57 8.99
N ARG A 71 13.87 1.41 8.64
CA ARG A 71 14.79 1.15 7.51
C ARG A 71 15.62 -0.13 7.68
N LYS A 72 15.93 -0.50 8.93
CA LYS A 72 16.71 -1.71 9.27
C LYS A 72 15.87 -2.99 9.29
N TYR A 73 14.55 -2.88 9.08
CA TYR A 73 13.68 -4.04 9.03
C TYR A 73 13.98 -4.88 7.79
N SER A 74 13.75 -6.18 7.87
CA SER A 74 13.84 -7.05 6.69
C SER A 74 12.81 -6.62 5.63
N VAL A 75 13.02 -7.04 4.38
CA VAL A 75 12.06 -6.75 3.29
C VAL A 75 10.64 -7.18 3.69
N THR A 76 10.48 -8.41 4.21
CA THR A 76 9.19 -8.93 4.68
C THR A 76 8.59 -8.11 5.82
N GLU A 77 9.41 -7.64 6.77
CA GLU A 77 8.92 -6.78 7.86
C GLU A 77 8.51 -5.39 7.36
N ARG A 78 9.14 -4.86 6.31
CA ARG A 78 8.73 -3.58 5.69
C ARG A 78 7.44 -3.72 4.90
N GLU A 79 7.27 -4.81 4.16
CA GLU A 79 6.00 -5.12 3.47
C GLU A 79 4.84 -5.25 4.47
N ALA A 80 5.06 -6.00 5.55
CA ALA A 80 4.11 -6.12 6.65
C ALA A 80 3.75 -4.76 7.26
N LEU A 81 4.76 -3.92 7.48
CA LEU A 81 4.57 -2.56 7.97
C LEU A 81 3.75 -1.71 6.99
N ALA A 82 3.99 -1.83 5.68
CA ALA A 82 3.25 -1.13 4.64
C ALA A 82 1.76 -1.46 4.69
N ILE A 83 1.41 -2.75 4.80
CA ILE A 83 0.03 -3.21 4.92
C ILE A 83 -0.62 -2.59 6.16
N VAL A 84 -0.01 -2.79 7.34
CA VAL A 84 -0.58 -2.33 8.62
C VAL A 84 -0.76 -0.83 8.62
N TRP A 85 0.23 -0.10 8.12
CA TRP A 85 0.18 1.35 8.05
C TRP A 85 -0.87 1.83 7.05
N GLY A 86 -0.94 1.22 5.85
CA GLY A 86 -1.91 1.56 4.81
C GLY A 86 -3.36 1.32 5.28
N VAL A 87 -3.63 0.15 5.88
CA VAL A 87 -4.96 -0.18 6.43
C VAL A 87 -5.36 0.82 7.51
N LYS A 88 -4.46 1.16 8.44
CA LYS A 88 -4.73 2.17 9.47
C LYS A 88 -4.96 3.56 8.89
N LYS A 89 -4.16 3.95 7.90
CA LYS A 89 -4.25 5.26 7.24
C LYS A 89 -5.58 5.42 6.50
N CYS A 90 -6.08 4.34 5.91
CA CYS A 90 -7.36 4.27 5.20
C CYS A 90 -8.52 3.76 6.07
N SER A 91 -8.35 3.67 7.39
CA SER A 91 -9.33 3.06 8.31
C SER A 91 -10.73 3.68 8.22
N LEU A 92 -10.83 4.98 7.92
CA LEU A 92 -12.11 5.68 7.70
C LEU A 92 -12.96 5.01 6.60
N TYR A 93 -12.33 4.39 5.61
CA TYR A 93 -13.00 3.72 4.48
C TYR A 93 -13.11 2.19 4.68
N LEU A 94 -12.14 1.60 5.36
CA LEU A 94 -11.96 0.15 5.43
C LEU A 94 -12.56 -0.49 6.68
N TYR A 95 -12.82 0.29 7.73
CA TYR A 95 -13.38 -0.25 8.96
C TYR A 95 -14.86 -0.62 8.79
N GLY A 96 -15.24 -1.81 9.24
CA GLY A 96 -16.62 -2.31 9.14
C GLY A 96 -17.07 -2.73 7.73
N THR A 97 -16.17 -2.69 6.74
CA THR A 97 -16.45 -3.12 5.35
C THR A 97 -15.59 -4.33 4.98
N VAL A 98 -15.95 -5.01 3.88
CA VAL A 98 -15.08 -6.02 3.28
C VAL A 98 -14.36 -5.40 2.09
N PHE A 99 -13.03 -5.41 2.12
CA PHE A 99 -12.19 -4.84 1.06
C PHE A 99 -11.21 -5.87 0.48
N THR A 100 -10.56 -5.52 -0.61
CA THR A 100 -9.49 -6.33 -1.21
C THR A 100 -8.14 -5.70 -0.87
N LEU A 101 -7.24 -6.47 -0.28
CA LEU A 101 -5.83 -6.09 -0.13
C LEU A 101 -5.03 -6.65 -1.31
N GLN A 102 -4.51 -5.77 -2.16
CA GLN A 102 -3.63 -6.13 -3.27
C GLN A 102 -2.18 -5.87 -2.88
N THR A 103 -1.37 -6.92 -2.94
CA THR A 103 0.04 -6.85 -2.55
C THR A 103 0.86 -7.91 -3.29
N ASP A 104 2.18 -7.80 -3.22
CA ASP A 104 3.08 -8.74 -3.87
C ASP A 104 3.20 -10.06 -3.09
N HIS A 105 4.01 -10.99 -3.60
CA HIS A 105 4.10 -12.34 -3.05
C HIS A 105 4.82 -12.38 -1.70
N GLY A 106 5.67 -11.40 -1.41
CA GLY A 106 6.41 -11.31 -0.15
C GLY A 106 5.47 -10.98 1.01
N ALA A 107 4.52 -10.08 0.80
CA ALA A 107 3.60 -9.64 1.84
C ALA A 107 2.50 -10.68 2.18
N LEU A 108 2.17 -11.55 1.23
CA LEU A 108 1.29 -12.71 1.48
C LEU A 108 1.88 -13.70 2.51
N GLN A 109 3.21 -13.82 2.57
CA GLN A 109 3.86 -14.63 3.61
C GLN A 109 3.63 -14.06 5.01
N PHE A 110 3.52 -12.73 5.13
CA PHE A 110 3.21 -12.06 6.38
C PHE A 110 1.78 -12.35 6.88
N LEU A 111 0.81 -12.64 6.01
CA LEU A 111 -0.56 -12.91 6.45
C LEU A 111 -0.77 -14.37 6.86
N ASN A 112 0.15 -15.25 6.51
CA ASN A 112 0.04 -16.67 6.81
C ASN A 112 0.51 -16.94 8.25
N ALA A 113 -0.46 -17.11 9.16
CA ALA A 113 -0.24 -17.18 10.60
C ALA A 113 0.64 -18.35 11.08
N ALA A 114 0.91 -19.32 10.23
CA ALA A 114 1.67 -20.53 10.56
C ALA A 114 3.20 -20.32 10.68
N LYS A 115 3.73 -19.12 10.41
CA LYS A 115 5.20 -18.87 10.33
C LYS A 115 5.65 -17.56 11.00
N PHE A 116 5.03 -17.18 12.11
CA PHE A 116 5.40 -15.95 12.82
C PHE A 116 6.65 -16.12 13.69
N ASP A 117 7.84 -16.07 13.08
CA ASP A 117 9.13 -16.08 13.78
C ASP A 117 9.48 -14.71 14.41
N SER A 118 8.70 -13.66 14.13
CA SER A 118 8.90 -12.30 14.65
C SER A 118 7.72 -11.85 15.51
N PRO A 119 7.92 -11.54 16.82
CA PRO A 119 6.88 -11.00 17.70
C PRO A 119 6.26 -9.69 17.18
N ARG A 120 6.99 -8.94 16.34
CA ARG A 120 6.49 -7.71 15.72
C ARG A 120 5.42 -8.02 14.68
N ILE A 121 5.71 -8.98 13.80
CA ILE A 121 4.79 -9.45 12.77
C ILE A 121 3.51 -10.01 13.42
N MET A 122 3.63 -10.79 14.49
CA MET A 122 2.47 -11.31 15.20
C MET A 122 1.54 -10.19 15.73
N ARG A 123 2.11 -9.14 16.35
CA ARG A 123 1.30 -7.98 16.82
C ARG A 123 0.60 -7.25 15.68
N TRP A 124 1.24 -7.19 14.52
CA TRP A 124 0.67 -6.58 13.33
C TRP A 124 -0.46 -7.41 12.73
N ALA A 125 -0.30 -8.73 12.65
CA ALA A 125 -1.36 -9.64 12.23
C ALA A 125 -2.58 -9.51 13.14
N LEU A 126 -2.40 -9.50 14.47
CA LEU A 126 -3.48 -9.26 15.43
C LEU A 126 -4.16 -7.91 15.22
N ALA A 127 -3.40 -6.85 14.96
CA ALA A 127 -3.97 -5.53 14.69
C ALA A 127 -4.80 -5.47 13.40
N LEU A 128 -4.57 -6.39 12.45
CA LEU A 128 -5.34 -6.50 11.22
C LEU A 128 -6.61 -7.36 11.38
N GLN A 129 -6.73 -8.18 12.44
CA GLN A 129 -7.89 -9.05 12.64
C GLN A 129 -9.22 -8.31 12.85
N VAL A 130 -9.18 -7.03 13.20
CA VAL A 130 -10.39 -6.20 13.32
C VAL A 130 -10.96 -5.78 11.96
N TYR A 131 -10.25 -6.06 10.86
CA TYR A 131 -10.63 -5.73 9.50
C TYR A 131 -10.99 -6.99 8.71
N ASN A 132 -11.95 -6.87 7.80
CA ASN A 132 -12.36 -7.95 6.91
C ASN A 132 -11.82 -7.68 5.51
N PHE A 133 -10.90 -8.52 5.03
CA PHE A 133 -10.37 -8.38 3.68
C PHE A 133 -9.96 -9.69 3.04
N ASP A 134 -10.11 -9.70 1.71
CA ASP A 134 -9.58 -10.74 0.84
C ASP A 134 -8.20 -10.31 0.34
N VAL A 135 -7.25 -11.24 0.27
CA VAL A 135 -5.91 -10.92 -0.26
C VAL A 135 -5.83 -11.35 -1.71
N GLN A 136 -5.34 -10.45 -2.56
CA GLN A 136 -5.07 -10.72 -3.97
C GLN A 136 -3.61 -10.43 -4.27
N TYR A 137 -2.94 -11.42 -4.86
CA TYR A 137 -1.61 -11.21 -5.41
C TYR A 137 -1.69 -10.33 -6.65
N ILE A 138 -0.85 -9.31 -6.72
CA ILE A 138 -0.59 -8.56 -7.95
C ILE A 138 0.92 -8.55 -8.23
N LYS A 139 1.30 -8.63 -9.50
CA LYS A 139 2.71 -8.46 -9.88
C LYS A 139 3.13 -7.03 -9.54
N GLY A 140 4.35 -6.83 -9.03
CA GLY A 140 4.87 -5.48 -8.74
C GLY A 140 4.78 -4.52 -9.95
N SER A 141 4.94 -5.03 -11.18
CA SER A 141 4.76 -4.26 -12.42
C SER A 141 3.34 -3.73 -12.64
N GLU A 142 2.33 -4.36 -12.03
CA GLU A 142 0.92 -3.97 -12.08
C GLU A 142 0.53 -3.11 -10.86
N ASN A 143 1.44 -2.95 -9.90
CA ASN A 143 1.29 -2.12 -8.71
C ASN A 143 1.60 -0.63 -8.96
N VAL A 144 1.39 -0.20 -10.21
CA VAL A 144 1.69 1.12 -10.78
C VAL A 144 1.31 2.25 -9.81
N GLY A 145 0.12 2.23 -9.20
CA GLY A 145 -0.33 3.29 -8.29
C GLY A 145 0.46 3.47 -6.97
N THR A 146 1.13 2.44 -6.45
CA THR A 146 1.88 2.51 -5.16
C THR A 146 3.38 2.40 -5.32
N ASP A 147 3.85 1.69 -6.35
CA ASP A 147 5.27 1.60 -6.72
C ASP A 147 5.91 2.99 -6.91
N TYR A 148 5.08 3.98 -7.25
CA TYR A 148 5.48 5.36 -7.47
C TYR A 148 5.62 6.20 -6.20
N LEU A 149 4.92 5.83 -5.12
CA LEU A 149 4.87 6.58 -3.87
C LEU A 149 5.81 6.03 -2.79
N SER A 150 6.07 4.73 -2.80
CA SER A 150 7.01 4.07 -1.86
C SER A 150 8.47 4.43 -2.16
N LYS A 151 8.82 4.71 -3.43
CA LYS A 151 10.18 5.00 -3.91
C LYS A 151 10.61 6.46 -3.73
N ILE A 152 9.81 7.28 -3.05
CA ILE A 152 10.10 8.70 -2.83
C ILE A 152 11.17 8.86 -1.72
N GLU A 153 12.23 9.60 -2.04
CA GLU A 153 13.57 9.64 -1.42
C GLU A 153 13.71 9.99 0.06
#